data_AF-A0A812QEJ6-F1
#
_entry.id   AF-A0A812QEJ6-F1
#
_cell.length_a   1.000
_cell.length_b   1.000
_cell.length_c   1.000
_cell.angle_alpha   90.00
_cell.angle_beta   90.00
_cell.angle_gamma   90.00
#
_symmetry.space_group_name_H-M   'P 1'
#
loop_
_entity.id
_entity.type
_entity.pdbx_description
1 polymer ?
#
loop_
_entity_poly.entity_id
_entity_poly.type
_entity_poly.pdbx_seq_one_letter_code
_entity_poly.pdbx_strand_id
1 'polypeptide(L)'
;MPQTLRRKTINANSPRTLRQRTLIELWPRILANFDARFLLCPAAALQAQLLQLEERAFLEKPEVVMDQLVSYSQNLQHAFMHSGVDPKDLAAWPLEEGLERLRGHARTKARQRRFKRFPDVTLVLSYCRENLQWMNASFSRKVMPSVDVVVVAKCSDVDAAGAVPFRSLWRSVEQVDVEDLPLRADECSAYLGYLSEKYYDLPRHMVFVHADMPEHIGAGRPNIVDDTLRSLSHGAHVPFAHLGNNRVTMRWNSDVMTPLWKGLFKSSLAPAAGEVSTYCCSHFVVSRDRVLQRPKSFYDQALKFLTSPESYFYLPAPWLVTRQHRAAEHDMKGRLVCQNMMFLWHIIFGEPLALPHRMYDPSLPLFLKTRNIRTAYMDE
;
A
#
# COMPACT_ATOMS: atom_id res chain seq x y z
N MET A 1 -34.71 -12.56 -49.11
CA MET A 1 -33.67 -13.56 -49.46
C MET A 1 -32.67 -13.65 -48.32
N PRO A 2 -32.50 -14.80 -47.64
CA PRO A 2 -31.50 -14.94 -46.58
C PRO A 2 -30.17 -15.41 -47.17
N GLN A 3 -29.09 -14.68 -46.89
CA GLN A 3 -27.72 -15.11 -47.21
C GLN A 3 -27.23 -16.09 -46.14
N THR A 4 -27.09 -17.36 -46.53
CA THR A 4 -26.47 -18.41 -45.72
C THR A 4 -24.96 -18.18 -45.59
N LEU A 5 -24.51 -17.74 -44.41
CA LEU A 5 -23.11 -17.72 -44.01
C LEU A 5 -22.63 -19.15 -43.74
N ARG A 6 -21.93 -19.76 -44.72
CA ARG A 6 -21.19 -21.01 -44.54
C ARG A 6 -19.99 -20.76 -43.61
N ARG A 7 -20.09 -21.17 -42.34
CA ARG A 7 -18.93 -21.33 -41.45
C ARG A 7 -18.01 -22.42 -42.01
N LYS A 8 -16.82 -22.04 -42.48
CA LYS A 8 -15.72 -22.98 -42.73
C LYS A 8 -15.25 -23.53 -41.38
N THR A 9 -15.52 -24.80 -41.11
CA THR A 9 -14.91 -25.55 -40.03
C THR A 9 -13.42 -25.73 -40.33
N ILE A 10 -12.58 -24.97 -39.63
CA ILE A 10 -11.12 -25.13 -39.68
C ILE A 10 -10.81 -26.44 -38.95
N ASN A 11 -10.25 -27.40 -39.68
CA ASN A 11 -9.87 -28.70 -39.13
C ASN A 11 -8.66 -28.51 -38.18
N ALA A 12 -8.91 -28.59 -36.87
CA ALA A 12 -7.94 -28.29 -35.81
C ALA A 12 -6.72 -29.24 -35.78
N ASN A 13 -6.76 -30.32 -36.57
CA ASN A 13 -5.72 -31.35 -36.64
C ASN A 13 -4.87 -31.27 -37.92
N SER A 14 -4.89 -30.15 -38.66
CA SER A 14 -3.96 -30.02 -39.78
C SER A 14 -2.50 -29.93 -39.28
N PRO A 15 -1.51 -30.48 -40.00
CA PRO A 15 -0.10 -30.42 -39.59
C PRO A 15 0.43 -28.99 -39.40
N ARG A 16 -0.11 -28.01 -40.14
CA ARG A 16 0.22 -26.58 -39.97
C ARG A 16 -0.30 -26.00 -38.65
N THR A 17 -1.51 -26.36 -38.25
CA THR A 17 -2.14 -25.91 -37.00
C THR A 17 -1.52 -26.55 -35.75
N LEU A 18 -1.05 -27.80 -35.84
CA LEU A 18 -0.28 -28.44 -34.76
C LEU A 18 1.09 -27.77 -34.57
N ARG A 19 1.82 -27.48 -35.67
CA ARG A 19 3.13 -26.81 -35.62
C ARG A 19 3.05 -25.40 -35.01
N GLN A 20 2.00 -24.65 -35.35
CA GLN A 20 1.72 -23.32 -34.76
C GLN A 20 1.39 -23.40 -33.26
N ARG A 21 0.61 -24.40 -32.80
CA ARG A 21 0.33 -24.59 -31.37
C ARG A 21 1.58 -24.93 -30.57
N THR A 22 2.43 -25.82 -31.06
CA THR A 22 3.71 -26.12 -30.40
C THR A 22 4.61 -24.90 -30.32
N LEU A 23 4.68 -24.05 -31.35
CA LEU A 23 5.46 -22.80 -31.27
C LEU A 23 4.85 -21.85 -30.23
N ILE A 24 3.54 -21.65 -30.22
CA ILE A 24 2.85 -20.76 -29.28
C ILE A 24 2.98 -21.23 -27.82
N GLU A 25 3.13 -22.52 -27.55
CA GLU A 25 3.39 -23.05 -26.20
C GLU A 25 4.88 -23.08 -25.82
N LEU A 26 5.77 -23.24 -26.80
CA LEU A 26 7.23 -23.26 -26.61
C LEU A 26 7.79 -21.85 -26.40
N TRP A 27 7.28 -20.85 -27.13
CA TRP A 27 7.74 -19.46 -27.06
C TRP A 27 7.59 -18.84 -25.67
N PRO A 28 6.47 -18.98 -24.93
CA PRO A 28 6.36 -18.50 -23.55
C PRO A 28 7.36 -19.15 -22.59
N ARG A 29 7.73 -20.42 -22.82
CA ARG A 29 8.72 -21.13 -21.99
C ARG A 29 10.16 -20.73 -22.33
N ILE A 30 10.47 -20.56 -23.62
CA ILE A 30 11.75 -20.01 -24.08
C ILE A 30 11.89 -18.56 -23.60
N LEU A 31 10.85 -17.75 -23.80
CA LEU A 31 10.74 -16.39 -23.25
C LEU A 31 10.56 -16.39 -21.74
N ALA A 32 10.48 -17.51 -21.01
CA ALA A 32 10.55 -17.52 -19.54
C ALA A 32 11.98 -17.74 -19.04
N ASN A 33 12.87 -18.29 -19.88
CA ASN A 33 14.26 -18.49 -19.55
C ASN A 33 15.06 -17.18 -19.73
N PHE A 34 15.77 -16.77 -18.68
CA PHE A 34 16.64 -15.61 -18.71
C PHE A 34 17.68 -15.71 -19.84
N ASP A 35 18.34 -16.86 -20.00
CA ASP A 35 19.42 -17.05 -20.97
C ASP A 35 18.94 -16.84 -22.41
N ALA A 36 17.73 -17.32 -22.73
CA ALA A 36 17.14 -17.12 -24.05
C ALA A 36 16.78 -15.65 -24.30
N ARG A 37 16.24 -14.93 -23.30
CA ARG A 37 15.99 -13.48 -23.41
C ARG A 37 17.28 -12.71 -23.57
N PHE A 38 18.31 -13.11 -22.82
CA PHE A 38 19.62 -12.49 -22.83
C PHE A 38 20.27 -12.66 -24.21
N LEU A 39 20.18 -13.82 -24.84
CA LEU A 39 20.66 -14.03 -26.22
C LEU A 39 19.90 -13.19 -27.27
N LEU A 40 18.60 -12.94 -27.07
CA LEU A 40 17.77 -12.17 -28.00
C LEU A 40 17.96 -10.66 -27.86
N CYS A 41 18.00 -10.15 -26.63
CA CYS A 41 18.16 -8.73 -26.32
C CYS A 41 18.82 -8.57 -24.94
N PRO A 42 20.17 -8.55 -24.90
CA PRO A 42 20.91 -8.43 -23.65
C PRO A 42 20.52 -7.18 -22.84
N ALA A 43 20.36 -6.02 -23.50
CA ALA A 43 19.99 -4.77 -22.82
C ALA A 43 18.65 -4.86 -22.08
N ALA A 44 17.61 -5.43 -22.72
CA ALA A 44 16.31 -5.62 -22.08
C ALA A 44 16.37 -6.65 -20.94
N ALA A 45 17.13 -7.74 -21.12
CA ALA A 45 17.31 -8.76 -20.09
C ALA A 45 18.04 -8.20 -18.86
N LEU A 46 19.08 -7.40 -19.07
CA LEU A 46 19.81 -6.69 -18.03
C LEU A 46 18.90 -5.70 -17.30
N GLN A 47 18.12 -4.90 -18.02
CA GLN A 47 17.17 -3.98 -17.39
C GLN A 47 16.16 -4.72 -16.52
N ALA A 48 15.63 -5.85 -17.00
CA ALA A 48 14.70 -6.67 -16.22
C ALA A 48 15.37 -7.25 -14.96
N GLN A 49 16.61 -7.74 -15.07
CA GLN A 49 17.39 -8.23 -13.91
C GLN A 49 17.65 -7.10 -12.90
N LEU A 50 17.95 -5.90 -13.38
CA LEU A 50 18.20 -4.72 -12.56
C LEU A 50 16.94 -4.26 -11.81
N LEU A 51 15.78 -4.26 -12.47
CA LEU A 51 14.49 -3.97 -11.84
C LEU A 51 14.12 -5.02 -10.78
N GLN A 52 14.38 -6.30 -11.07
CA GLN A 52 14.18 -7.37 -10.10
C GLN A 52 15.10 -7.22 -8.87
N LEU A 53 16.36 -6.84 -9.10
CA LEU A 53 17.30 -6.50 -8.04
C LEU A 53 16.81 -5.33 -7.19
N GLU A 54 16.32 -4.26 -7.82
CA GLU A 54 15.81 -3.05 -7.16
C GLU A 54 14.58 -3.37 -6.29
N GLU A 55 13.64 -4.15 -6.83
CA GLU A 55 12.47 -4.64 -6.10
C GLU A 55 12.88 -5.48 -4.86
N ARG A 56 13.86 -6.38 -5.03
CA ARG A 56 14.24 -7.34 -3.99
C ARG A 56 15.28 -6.81 -3.00
N ALA A 57 15.97 -5.70 -3.30
CA ALA A 57 17.05 -5.16 -2.47
C ALA A 57 16.63 -4.92 -1.01
N PHE A 58 15.37 -4.51 -0.82
CA PHE A 58 14.77 -4.30 0.49
C PHE A 58 13.99 -5.51 1.02
N LEU A 59 13.66 -6.51 0.20
CA LEU A 59 12.95 -7.71 0.64
C LEU A 59 13.88 -8.84 1.08
N GLU A 60 15.11 -8.84 0.56
CA GLU A 60 16.06 -9.93 0.77
C GLU A 60 17.19 -9.55 1.73
N LYS A 61 17.88 -10.60 2.22
CA LYS A 61 19.11 -10.41 2.99
C LYS A 61 20.20 -9.80 2.11
N PRO A 62 21.08 -8.93 2.63
CA PRO A 62 22.18 -8.34 1.87
C PRO A 62 23.03 -9.34 1.10
N GLU A 63 23.29 -10.50 1.68
CA GLU A 63 24.13 -11.53 1.08
C GLU A 63 23.51 -12.04 -0.23
N VAL A 64 22.19 -12.29 -0.23
CA VAL A 64 21.43 -12.70 -1.42
C VAL A 64 21.43 -11.60 -2.50
N VAL A 65 21.25 -10.34 -2.09
CA VAL A 65 21.28 -9.19 -3.03
C VAL A 65 22.67 -9.04 -3.63
N MET A 66 23.73 -9.26 -2.85
CA MET A 66 25.11 -9.21 -3.34
C MET A 66 25.39 -10.32 -4.35
N ASP A 67 24.95 -11.56 -4.11
CA ASP A 67 25.11 -12.65 -5.08
C ASP A 67 24.40 -12.33 -6.41
N GLN A 68 23.20 -11.77 -6.33
CA GLN A 68 22.45 -11.34 -7.52
C GLN A 68 23.15 -10.17 -8.24
N LEU A 69 23.76 -9.23 -7.51
CA LEU A 69 24.56 -8.14 -8.09
C LEU A 69 25.81 -8.68 -8.79
N VAL A 70 26.49 -9.66 -8.22
CA VAL A 70 27.63 -10.33 -8.85
C VAL A 70 27.20 -10.99 -10.16
N SER A 71 26.08 -11.73 -10.16
CA SER A 71 25.50 -12.32 -11.36
C SER A 71 25.16 -11.26 -12.41
N TYR A 72 24.55 -10.15 -12.01
CA TYR A 72 24.28 -9.02 -12.90
C TYR A 72 25.56 -8.44 -13.51
N SER A 73 26.61 -8.24 -12.70
CA SER A 73 27.91 -7.75 -13.19
C SER A 73 28.56 -8.69 -14.19
N GLN A 74 28.49 -10.01 -13.96
CA GLN A 74 28.98 -11.02 -14.90
C GLN A 74 28.21 -11.00 -16.22
N ASN A 75 26.87 -10.91 -16.16
CA ASN A 75 26.02 -10.82 -17.34
C ASN A 75 26.31 -9.53 -18.12
N LEU A 76 26.46 -8.40 -17.43
CA LEU A 76 26.79 -7.12 -18.05
C LEU A 76 28.16 -7.19 -18.76
N GLN A 77 29.18 -7.74 -18.10
CA GLN A 77 30.50 -7.95 -18.70
C GLN A 77 30.41 -8.85 -19.93
N HIS A 78 29.69 -9.97 -19.83
CA HIS A 78 29.49 -10.88 -20.95
C HIS A 78 28.81 -10.19 -22.15
N ALA A 79 27.80 -9.35 -21.89
CA ALA A 79 27.12 -8.54 -22.90
C ALA A 79 28.08 -7.60 -23.64
N PHE A 80 28.97 -6.90 -22.93
CA PHE A 80 29.96 -6.02 -23.56
C PHE A 80 31.00 -6.80 -24.38
N MET A 81 31.50 -7.92 -23.85
CA MET A 81 32.55 -8.72 -24.52
C MET A 81 32.08 -9.36 -25.82
N HIS A 82 30.79 -9.67 -25.95
CA HIS A 82 30.21 -10.31 -27.14
C HIS A 82 29.42 -9.32 -28.00
N SER A 83 29.64 -8.01 -27.84
CA SER A 83 28.96 -6.93 -28.58
C SER A 83 27.42 -7.02 -28.52
N GLY A 84 26.87 -7.56 -27.43
CA GLY A 84 25.44 -7.71 -27.20
C GLY A 84 24.76 -6.46 -26.64
N VAL A 85 25.54 -5.47 -26.19
CA VAL A 85 25.08 -4.15 -25.74
C VAL A 85 25.98 -3.09 -26.36
N ASP A 86 25.39 -2.18 -27.11
CA ASP A 86 26.04 -1.01 -27.71
C ASP A 86 25.92 0.19 -26.74
N PRO A 87 26.88 1.13 -26.69
CA PRO A 87 26.73 2.40 -25.97
C PRO A 87 25.37 3.10 -26.14
N LYS A 88 24.73 3.03 -27.32
CA LYS A 88 23.39 3.60 -27.52
C LYS A 88 22.30 2.89 -26.70
N ASP A 89 22.48 1.60 -26.42
CA ASP A 89 21.55 0.82 -25.60
C ASP A 89 21.65 1.26 -24.14
N LEU A 90 22.82 1.70 -23.66
CA LEU A 90 22.99 2.27 -22.32
C LEU A 90 22.25 3.60 -22.15
N ALA A 91 22.06 4.34 -23.25
CA ALA A 91 21.27 5.57 -23.25
C ALA A 91 19.76 5.31 -23.39
N ALA A 92 19.38 4.28 -24.17
CA ALA A 92 17.98 3.92 -24.39
C ALA A 92 17.38 3.13 -23.20
N TRP A 93 18.20 2.34 -22.52
CA TRP A 93 17.81 1.58 -21.34
C TRP A 93 18.42 2.22 -20.09
N PRO A 94 17.61 2.56 -19.07
CA PRO A 94 18.05 3.30 -17.88
C PRO A 94 18.89 2.43 -16.90
N LEU A 95 19.92 1.78 -17.42
CA LEU A 95 20.78 0.82 -16.72
C LEU A 95 21.66 1.53 -15.69
N GLU A 96 22.26 2.68 -16.06
CA GLU A 96 23.08 3.48 -15.15
C GLU A 96 22.25 4.01 -13.98
N GLU A 97 21.06 4.54 -14.26
CA GLU A 97 20.16 5.08 -13.25
C GLU A 97 19.68 3.98 -12.28
N GLY A 98 19.35 2.78 -12.78
CA GLY A 98 19.00 1.65 -11.92
C GLY A 98 20.16 1.18 -11.05
N LEU A 99 21.39 1.19 -11.57
CA LEU A 99 22.60 0.89 -10.79
C LEU A 99 22.86 1.93 -9.70
N GLU A 100 22.68 3.21 -9.99
CA GLU A 100 22.79 4.28 -8.99
C GLU A 100 21.74 4.15 -7.89
N ARG A 101 20.49 3.82 -8.22
CA ARG A 101 19.45 3.53 -7.22
C ARG A 101 19.87 2.36 -6.31
N LEU A 102 20.32 1.25 -6.89
CA LEU A 102 20.82 0.10 -6.13
C LEU A 102 22.02 0.44 -5.24
N ARG A 103 22.98 1.24 -5.73
CA ARG A 103 24.11 1.73 -4.94
C ARG A 103 23.62 2.57 -3.75
N GLY A 104 22.65 3.45 -3.97
CA GLY A 104 22.02 4.23 -2.91
C GLY A 104 21.35 3.35 -1.84
N HIS A 105 20.64 2.31 -2.26
CA HIS A 105 20.01 1.35 -1.36
C HIS A 105 21.04 0.55 -0.55
N ALA A 106 22.08 0.04 -1.20
CA ALA A 106 23.17 -0.69 -0.56
C ALA A 106 23.90 0.17 0.49
N ARG A 107 24.22 1.43 0.16
CA ARG A 107 24.83 2.39 1.09
C ARG A 107 23.95 2.64 2.32
N THR A 108 22.65 2.81 2.11
CA THR A 108 21.67 3.01 3.19
C THR A 108 21.65 1.80 4.15
N LYS A 109 21.59 0.59 3.60
CA LYS A 109 21.56 -0.67 4.36
C LYS A 109 22.87 -0.92 5.12
N ALA A 110 24.01 -0.64 4.48
CA ALA A 110 25.33 -0.75 5.10
C ALA A 110 25.48 0.21 6.29
N ARG A 111 25.01 1.46 6.15
CA ARG A 111 25.01 2.45 7.23
C ARG A 111 24.18 1.96 8.43
N GLN A 112 22.98 1.43 8.19
CA GLN A 112 22.11 0.92 9.26
C GLN A 112 22.73 -0.24 10.02
N ARG A 113 23.31 -1.22 9.29
CA ARG A 113 24.05 -2.34 9.90
C ARG A 113 25.20 -1.86 10.77
N ARG A 114 25.99 -0.89 10.30
CA ARG A 114 27.14 -0.34 11.04
C ARG A 114 26.74 0.24 12.40
N PHE A 115 25.59 0.91 12.46
CA PHE A 115 25.12 1.55 13.70
C PHE A 115 24.20 0.68 14.55
N LYS A 116 23.92 -0.57 14.15
CA LYS A 116 22.90 -1.45 14.76
C LYS A 116 21.55 -0.75 14.98
N ARG A 117 21.28 0.31 14.22
CA ARG A 117 20.02 1.07 14.27
C ARG A 117 19.13 0.48 13.20
N PHE A 118 18.31 -0.49 13.61
CA PHE A 118 17.19 -0.89 12.77
C PHE A 118 16.16 0.25 12.75
N PRO A 119 15.54 0.52 11.59
CA PRO A 119 14.46 1.49 11.52
C PRO A 119 13.35 1.09 12.49
N ASP A 120 12.81 2.10 13.15
CA ASP A 120 11.72 1.90 14.08
C ASP A 120 10.41 1.83 13.28
N VAL A 121 9.81 0.65 13.24
CA VAL A 121 8.65 0.32 12.39
C VAL A 121 7.57 -0.26 13.28
N THR A 122 6.41 0.37 13.27
CA THR A 122 5.25 -0.07 14.05
C THR A 122 4.08 -0.42 13.14
N LEU A 123 3.49 -1.58 13.37
CA LEU A 123 2.20 -1.97 12.83
C LEU A 123 1.11 -1.49 13.79
N VAL A 124 0.24 -0.60 13.33
CA VAL A 124 -0.88 -0.05 14.10
C VAL A 124 -2.17 -0.72 13.63
N LEU A 125 -2.85 -1.42 14.53
CA LEU A 125 -4.08 -2.15 14.26
C LEU A 125 -5.27 -1.53 14.98
N SER A 126 -6.33 -1.20 14.24
CA SER A 126 -7.63 -0.84 14.81
C SER A 126 -8.38 -2.09 15.25
N TYR A 127 -8.76 -2.20 16.53
CA TYR A 127 -9.34 -3.43 17.11
C TYR A 127 -10.54 -3.17 18.04
N CYS A 128 -11.59 -3.95 17.85
CA CYS A 128 -12.67 -4.24 18.78
C CYS A 128 -13.21 -5.67 18.57
N ARG A 129 -12.56 -6.66 19.19
CA ARG A 129 -12.99 -8.08 19.25
C ARG A 129 -12.99 -8.84 17.91
N GLU A 130 -12.39 -8.29 16.86
CA GLU A 130 -12.23 -9.01 15.60
C GLU A 130 -11.25 -10.18 15.74
N ASN A 131 -11.33 -11.16 14.84
CA ASN A 131 -10.44 -12.31 14.87
C ASN A 131 -9.08 -11.98 14.22
N LEU A 132 -8.01 -11.90 15.02
CA LEU A 132 -6.65 -11.61 14.55
C LEU A 132 -5.83 -12.82 14.08
N GLN A 133 -6.42 -14.03 14.02
CA GLN A 133 -5.66 -15.24 13.62
C GLN A 133 -5.09 -15.18 12.20
N TRP A 134 -5.65 -14.34 11.33
CA TRP A 134 -5.11 -14.13 9.98
C TRP A 134 -3.66 -13.61 9.98
N MET A 135 -3.23 -12.91 11.04
CA MET A 135 -1.87 -12.39 11.16
C MET A 135 -0.82 -13.51 11.02
N ASN A 136 -1.17 -14.73 11.42
CA ASN A 136 -0.32 -15.92 11.30
C ASN A 136 -0.06 -16.33 9.85
N ALA A 137 -1.05 -16.12 8.98
CA ALA A 137 -0.96 -16.44 7.55
C ALA A 137 -0.39 -15.28 6.75
N SER A 138 -0.66 -14.04 7.17
CA SER A 138 -0.24 -12.84 6.46
C SER A 138 1.21 -12.47 6.73
N PHE A 139 1.69 -12.55 7.96
CA PHE A 139 3.02 -12.05 8.31
C PHE A 139 4.08 -13.14 8.39
N SER A 140 5.22 -12.88 7.76
CA SER A 140 6.38 -13.76 7.81
C SER A 140 6.99 -13.78 9.21
N ARG A 141 7.30 -14.97 9.73
CA ARG A 141 8.07 -15.10 11.00
C ARG A 141 9.41 -14.37 11.00
N LYS A 142 9.94 -14.02 9.81
CA LYS A 142 11.18 -13.25 9.68
C LYS A 142 10.99 -11.76 9.98
N VAL A 143 9.78 -11.20 9.82
CA VAL A 143 9.53 -9.77 10.01
C VAL A 143 9.11 -9.44 11.45
N MET A 144 8.40 -10.36 12.12
CA MET A 144 7.85 -10.14 13.47
C MET A 144 8.89 -9.61 14.49
N PRO A 145 10.13 -10.16 14.58
CA PRO A 145 11.10 -9.69 15.58
C PRO A 145 11.64 -8.27 15.33
N SER A 146 11.32 -7.68 14.18
CA SER A 146 11.79 -6.35 13.77
C SER A 146 10.71 -5.27 13.84
N VAL A 147 9.47 -5.64 14.21
CA VAL A 147 8.29 -4.76 14.13
C VAL A 147 7.60 -4.71 15.49
N ASP A 148 7.30 -3.50 15.96
CA ASP A 148 6.40 -3.31 17.10
C ASP A 148 4.96 -3.38 16.64
N VAL A 149 4.09 -3.91 17.49
CA VAL A 149 2.64 -3.95 17.24
C VAL A 149 1.96 -3.07 18.28
N VAL A 150 1.19 -2.10 17.80
CA VAL A 150 0.29 -1.32 18.65
C VAL A 150 -1.13 -1.63 18.25
N VAL A 151 -1.88 -2.22 19.18
CA VAL A 151 -3.29 -2.52 18.99
C VAL A 151 -4.10 -1.43 19.66
N VAL A 152 -4.87 -0.69 18.86
CA VAL A 152 -5.71 0.38 19.36
C VAL A 152 -7.08 -0.19 19.69
N ALA A 153 -7.38 -0.31 20.98
CA ALA A 153 -8.63 -0.83 21.50
C ALA A 153 -9.71 0.26 21.45
N LYS A 154 -10.72 0.05 20.60
CA LYS A 154 -11.82 1.00 20.39
C LYS A 154 -13.04 0.75 21.30
N CYS A 155 -13.04 -0.35 22.04
CA CYS A 155 -14.15 -0.74 22.89
C CYS A 155 -13.67 -1.21 24.26
N SER A 156 -14.53 -1.07 25.27
CA SER A 156 -14.19 -1.41 26.65
C SER A 156 -14.06 -2.91 26.86
N ASP A 157 -13.36 -3.26 27.94
CA ASP A 157 -13.26 -4.62 28.47
C ASP A 157 -12.67 -5.63 27.47
N VAL A 158 -11.64 -5.20 26.74
CA VAL A 158 -10.88 -6.05 25.81
C VAL A 158 -9.40 -6.07 26.17
N ASP A 159 -8.80 -7.26 26.20
CA ASP A 159 -7.35 -7.45 26.17
C ASP A 159 -6.89 -7.49 24.70
N ALA A 160 -6.71 -6.31 24.10
CA ALA A 160 -6.36 -6.18 22.70
C ALA A 160 -4.93 -6.64 22.42
N ALA A 161 -3.99 -6.35 23.34
CA ALA A 161 -2.62 -6.86 23.23
C ALA A 161 -2.55 -8.39 23.35
N GLY A 162 -3.39 -9.00 24.20
CA GLY A 162 -3.51 -10.45 24.34
C GLY A 162 -4.15 -11.15 23.12
N ALA A 163 -4.94 -10.43 22.33
CA ALA A 163 -5.53 -10.95 21.09
C ALA A 163 -4.51 -11.15 19.95
N VAL A 164 -3.33 -10.52 20.03
CA VAL A 164 -2.29 -10.64 19.00
C VAL A 164 -1.68 -12.04 19.03
N PRO A 165 -1.78 -12.82 17.93
CA PRO A 165 -1.21 -14.15 17.90
C PRO A 165 0.31 -14.09 17.81
N PHE A 166 0.97 -15.12 18.37
CA PHE A 166 2.42 -15.18 18.50
C PHE A 166 3.03 -13.92 19.14
N ARG A 167 2.37 -13.35 20.15
CA ARG A 167 2.79 -12.14 20.86
C ARG A 167 4.29 -12.10 21.18
N SER A 168 4.89 -13.21 21.57
CA SER A 168 6.31 -13.33 21.92
C SER A 168 7.29 -13.33 20.73
N LEU A 169 6.81 -13.46 19.49
CA LEU A 169 7.63 -13.40 18.28
C LEU A 169 7.75 -11.97 17.73
N TRP A 170 6.83 -11.08 18.11
CA TRP A 170 6.90 -9.67 17.78
C TRP A 170 7.96 -8.97 18.64
N ARG A 171 8.53 -7.87 18.12
CA ARG A 171 9.53 -7.09 18.87
C ARG A 171 8.95 -6.56 20.18
N SER A 172 7.74 -6.01 20.10
CA SER A 172 6.90 -5.66 21.24
C SER A 172 5.42 -5.65 20.81
N VAL A 173 4.53 -5.77 21.80
CA VAL A 173 3.08 -5.65 21.59
C VAL A 173 2.51 -4.78 22.72
N GLU A 174 1.97 -3.63 22.33
CA GLU A 174 1.34 -2.64 23.19
C GLU A 174 -0.14 -2.43 22.83
N GLN A 175 -0.93 -2.00 23.80
CA GLN A 175 -2.30 -1.55 23.62
C GLN A 175 -2.41 -0.05 23.88
N VAL A 176 -3.21 0.65 23.06
CA VAL A 176 -3.65 2.02 23.28
C VAL A 176 -5.17 2.02 23.34
N ASP A 177 -5.76 2.58 24.39
CA ASP A 177 -7.20 2.67 24.54
C ASP A 177 -7.74 3.96 23.92
N VAL A 178 -8.79 3.85 23.11
CA VAL A 178 -9.48 4.98 22.50
C VAL A 178 -10.98 4.81 22.68
N GLU A 179 -11.63 5.83 23.23
CA GLU A 179 -13.08 5.86 23.34
C GLU A 179 -13.71 6.13 21.96
N ASP A 180 -14.33 5.09 21.39
CA ASP A 180 -15.02 5.17 20.08
C ASP A 180 -16.55 5.13 20.20
N LEU A 181 -17.07 4.82 21.38
CA LEU A 181 -18.50 4.67 21.63
C LEU A 181 -19.11 5.98 22.17
N PRO A 182 -20.39 6.28 21.86
CA PRO A 182 -21.35 5.48 21.09
C PRO A 182 -21.32 5.71 19.57
N LEU A 183 -20.52 6.68 19.10
CA LEU A 183 -20.61 7.20 17.74
C LEU A 183 -19.86 6.38 16.68
N ARG A 184 -19.06 5.38 17.08
CA ARG A 184 -18.40 4.40 16.22
C ARG A 184 -17.69 5.05 15.03
N ALA A 185 -16.62 5.78 15.31
CA ALA A 185 -15.70 6.33 14.32
C ALA A 185 -14.67 5.30 13.80
N ASP A 186 -14.77 4.02 14.21
CA ASP A 186 -14.06 2.87 13.65
C ASP A 186 -12.53 3.10 13.51
N GLU A 187 -11.89 2.80 12.38
CA GLU A 187 -10.45 2.98 12.24
C GLU A 187 -9.99 4.43 12.37
N CYS A 188 -10.89 5.39 12.12
CA CYS A 188 -10.55 6.80 12.15
C CYS A 188 -10.23 7.28 13.57
N SER A 189 -11.04 6.90 14.56
CA SER A 189 -10.74 7.17 15.96
C SER A 189 -9.51 6.40 16.42
N ALA A 190 -9.37 5.13 16.06
CA ALA A 190 -8.19 4.34 16.41
C ALA A 190 -6.89 4.99 15.93
N TYR A 191 -6.82 5.35 14.65
CA TYR A 191 -5.59 5.90 14.08
C TYR A 191 -5.29 7.30 14.62
N LEU A 192 -6.30 8.17 14.76
CA LEU A 192 -6.10 9.49 15.36
C LEU A 192 -5.78 9.42 16.84
N GLY A 193 -6.38 8.48 17.58
CA GLY A 193 -6.08 8.24 18.98
C GLY A 193 -4.65 7.77 19.17
N TYR A 194 -4.17 6.85 18.35
CA TYR A 194 -2.75 6.48 18.33
C TYR A 194 -1.85 7.69 18.03
N LEU A 195 -2.15 8.46 16.98
CA LEU A 195 -1.36 9.63 16.59
C LEU A 195 -1.39 10.73 17.65
N SER A 196 -2.50 10.89 18.37
CA SER A 196 -2.68 11.81 19.48
C SER A 196 -1.85 11.37 20.69
N GLU A 197 -1.99 10.13 21.12
CA GLU A 197 -1.34 9.58 22.32
C GLU A 197 0.18 9.47 22.14
N LYS A 198 0.61 8.93 21.00
CA LYS A 198 2.03 8.65 20.73
C LYS A 198 2.76 9.77 20.01
N TYR A 199 2.14 10.95 19.83
CA TYR A 199 2.64 12.03 18.99
C TYR A 199 4.13 12.39 19.22
N TYR A 200 4.57 12.44 20.47
CA TYR A 200 5.93 12.82 20.84
C TYR A 200 6.93 11.65 20.83
N ASP A 201 6.44 10.42 20.67
CA ASP A 201 7.24 9.18 20.66
C ASP A 201 6.92 8.32 19.43
N LEU A 202 6.64 8.98 18.30
CA LEU A 202 6.32 8.27 17.06
C LEU A 202 7.55 7.51 16.53
N PRO A 203 7.36 6.26 16.08
CA PRO A 203 8.40 5.48 15.41
C PRO A 203 8.68 6.11 14.04
N ARG A 204 9.80 5.73 13.41
CA ARG A 204 10.19 6.30 12.11
C ARG A 204 9.13 6.05 11.03
N HIS A 205 8.52 4.87 11.03
CA HIS A 205 7.45 4.49 10.13
C HIS A 205 6.32 3.79 10.87
N MET A 206 5.09 4.10 10.47
CA MET A 206 3.87 3.48 10.98
C MET A 206 3.13 2.86 9.80
N VAL A 207 2.68 1.63 9.97
CA VAL A 207 1.84 0.92 9.00
C VAL A 207 0.48 0.71 9.64
N PHE A 208 -0.53 1.40 9.13
CA PHE A 208 -1.89 1.37 9.64
C PHE A 208 -2.72 0.35 8.87
N VAL A 209 -3.34 -0.58 9.59
CA VAL A 209 -4.20 -1.62 9.02
C VAL A 209 -5.43 -1.89 9.89
N HIS A 210 -6.50 -2.36 9.26
CA HIS A 210 -7.67 -2.84 10.00
C HIS A 210 -7.43 -4.23 10.59
N ALA A 211 -8.17 -4.59 11.62
CA ALA A 211 -8.18 -5.95 12.15
C ALA A 211 -8.82 -6.99 11.20
N ASP A 212 -9.45 -6.58 10.09
CA ASP A 212 -9.97 -7.42 9.01
C ASP A 212 -9.21 -7.22 7.68
N MET A 213 -7.96 -6.73 7.75
CA MET A 213 -7.10 -6.43 6.60
C MET A 213 -7.19 -7.44 5.42
N PRO A 214 -7.17 -8.77 5.63
CA PRO A 214 -7.26 -9.73 4.53
C PRO A 214 -8.51 -9.59 3.64
N GLU A 215 -9.62 -9.11 4.18
CA GLU A 215 -10.87 -8.91 3.43
C GLU A 215 -10.76 -7.73 2.45
N HIS A 216 -9.89 -6.77 2.74
CA HIS A 216 -9.73 -5.53 1.97
C HIS A 216 -8.57 -5.59 0.97
N ILE A 217 -7.44 -6.16 1.38
CA ILE A 217 -6.22 -6.18 0.57
C ILE A 217 -5.74 -7.58 0.16
N GLY A 218 -6.44 -8.63 0.60
CA GLY A 218 -6.08 -10.02 0.34
C GLY A 218 -5.03 -10.56 1.30
N ALA A 219 -5.13 -11.85 1.64
CA ALA A 219 -4.16 -12.56 2.49
C ALA A 219 -3.04 -13.25 1.69
N GLY A 220 -3.17 -13.29 0.36
CA GLY A 220 -2.30 -14.05 -0.54
C GLY A 220 -1.02 -13.32 -0.92
N ARG A 221 -0.10 -14.04 -1.59
CA ARG A 221 1.06 -13.39 -2.22
C ARG A 221 0.66 -12.81 -3.59
N PRO A 222 1.13 -11.62 -3.95
CA PRO A 222 1.99 -10.72 -3.18
C PRO A 222 1.25 -10.10 -1.97
N ASN A 223 1.88 -10.12 -0.78
CA ASN A 223 1.35 -9.50 0.44
C ASN A 223 2.04 -8.16 0.64
N ILE A 224 1.39 -7.10 0.16
CA ILE A 224 1.95 -5.76 0.16
C ILE A 224 2.29 -5.23 1.56
N VAL A 225 1.58 -5.66 2.61
CA VAL A 225 1.84 -5.19 3.99
C VAL A 225 3.08 -5.89 4.55
N ASP A 226 3.20 -7.21 4.39
CA ASP A 226 4.41 -7.95 4.82
C ASP A 226 5.66 -7.44 4.08
N ASP A 227 5.53 -7.22 2.76
CA ASP A 227 6.61 -6.69 1.93
C ASP A 227 6.98 -5.24 2.32
N THR A 228 5.98 -4.42 2.70
CA THR A 228 6.22 -3.08 3.26
C THR A 228 6.96 -3.15 4.58
N LEU A 229 6.47 -3.91 5.56
CA LEU A 229 7.09 -4.05 6.89
C LEU A 229 8.53 -4.55 6.76
N ARG A 230 8.77 -5.55 5.91
CA ARG A 230 10.11 -6.10 5.66
C ARG A 230 11.02 -5.06 5.03
N SER A 231 10.55 -4.36 4.02
CA SER A 231 11.35 -3.34 3.32
C SER A 231 11.73 -2.20 4.25
N LEU A 232 10.77 -1.70 5.05
CA LEU A 232 11.01 -0.67 6.06
C LEU A 232 12.00 -1.16 7.11
N SER A 233 11.87 -2.39 7.61
CA SER A 233 12.82 -3.01 8.56
C SER A 233 14.23 -3.13 7.98
N HIS A 234 14.35 -3.21 6.66
CA HIS A 234 15.62 -3.23 5.92
C HIS A 234 16.09 -1.84 5.45
N GLY A 235 15.40 -0.78 5.85
CA GLY A 235 15.85 0.58 5.64
C GLY A 235 15.23 1.33 4.48
N ALA A 236 14.23 0.76 3.80
CA ALA A 236 13.45 1.51 2.85
C ALA A 236 12.83 2.74 3.52
N HIS A 237 12.74 3.84 2.78
CA HIS A 237 12.05 5.03 3.23
C HIS A 237 10.83 5.26 2.33
N VAL A 238 9.65 5.16 2.92
CA VAL A 238 8.38 5.48 2.27
C VAL A 238 7.76 6.64 3.06
N PRO A 239 7.71 7.87 2.51
CA PRO A 239 7.13 9.01 3.21
C PRO A 239 5.66 8.78 3.54
N PHE A 240 4.88 8.40 2.52
CA PHE A 240 3.50 7.96 2.62
C PHE A 240 3.20 7.05 1.43
N ALA A 241 2.42 6.00 1.64
CA ALA A 241 1.81 5.23 0.55
C ALA A 241 0.58 4.50 1.06
N HIS A 242 -0.51 4.56 0.31
CA HIS A 242 -1.62 3.63 0.54
C HIS A 242 -1.18 2.20 0.22
N LEU A 243 -1.75 1.24 0.95
CA LEU A 243 -1.58 -0.20 0.78
C LEU A 243 -2.87 -0.88 0.27
N GLY A 244 -4.00 -0.15 0.24
CA GLY A 244 -5.25 -0.61 -0.37
C GLY A 244 -5.11 -0.96 -1.85
N ASN A 245 -5.80 -1.98 -2.36
CA ASN A 245 -5.55 -2.43 -3.74
C ASN A 245 -6.14 -1.54 -4.83
N ASN A 246 -7.26 -0.86 -4.56
CA ASN A 246 -8.00 -0.15 -5.59
C ASN A 246 -7.88 1.35 -5.42
N ARG A 247 -7.37 2.00 -6.46
CA ARG A 247 -7.54 3.44 -6.67
C ARG A 247 -8.98 3.72 -7.07
N VAL A 248 -9.57 4.78 -6.53
CA VAL A 248 -10.91 5.25 -6.82
C VAL A 248 -10.89 6.77 -6.96
N THR A 249 -11.68 7.28 -7.90
CA THR A 249 -11.98 8.70 -7.99
C THR A 249 -13.27 8.95 -7.21
N MET A 250 -13.17 9.67 -6.10
CA MET A 250 -14.32 9.90 -5.24
C MET A 250 -15.21 10.98 -5.87
N ARG A 251 -16.51 10.68 -6.00
CA ARG A 251 -17.51 11.73 -6.24
C ARG A 251 -17.69 12.51 -4.95
N TRP A 252 -17.18 13.74 -4.91
CA TRP A 252 -17.28 14.62 -3.74
C TRP A 252 -18.75 14.94 -3.46
N ASN A 253 -19.34 14.26 -2.47
CA ASN A 253 -20.67 14.60 -1.99
C ASN A 253 -20.55 15.85 -1.12
N SER A 254 -20.99 17.01 -1.63
CA SER A 254 -20.90 18.29 -0.91
C SER A 254 -21.57 18.26 0.46
N ASP A 255 -22.62 17.46 0.63
CA ASP A 255 -23.40 17.45 1.86
C ASP A 255 -22.71 16.66 2.98
N VAL A 256 -21.79 15.77 2.63
CA VAL A 256 -21.05 14.92 3.58
C VAL A 256 -19.60 15.36 3.69
N MET A 257 -18.94 15.51 2.54
CA MET A 257 -17.51 15.77 2.46
C MET A 257 -17.16 17.21 2.83
N THR A 258 -17.98 18.20 2.49
CA THR A 258 -17.69 19.61 2.83
C THR A 258 -17.76 19.84 4.34
N PRO A 259 -18.79 19.36 5.07
CA PRO A 259 -18.79 19.44 6.52
C PRO A 259 -17.66 18.64 7.18
N LEU A 260 -17.37 17.42 6.69
CA LEU A 260 -16.25 16.61 7.17
C LEU A 260 -14.92 17.36 6.99
N TRP A 261 -14.69 17.93 5.81
CA TRP A 261 -13.52 18.75 5.51
C TRP A 261 -13.41 19.95 6.44
N LYS A 262 -14.51 20.69 6.62
CA LYS A 262 -14.55 21.82 7.55
C LYS A 262 -14.28 21.40 8.99
N GLY A 263 -14.80 20.25 9.41
CA GLY A 263 -14.59 19.66 10.72
C GLY A 263 -13.12 19.33 11.00
N LEU A 264 -12.48 18.63 10.05
CA LEU A 264 -11.10 18.16 10.12
C LEU A 264 -10.07 19.29 9.94
N PHE A 265 -10.20 20.08 8.88
CA PHE A 265 -9.20 21.07 8.47
C PHE A 265 -9.51 22.49 8.93
N LYS A 266 -10.68 22.73 9.54
CA LYS A 266 -11.17 24.07 9.92
C LYS A 266 -11.18 25.05 8.74
N SER A 267 -11.37 24.54 7.53
CA SER A 267 -11.37 25.31 6.28
C SER A 267 -12.73 25.23 5.59
N SER A 268 -13.22 26.36 5.08
CA SER A 268 -14.38 26.41 4.18
C SER A 268 -14.03 26.16 2.72
N LEU A 269 -12.74 26.18 2.37
CA LEU A 269 -12.24 25.90 1.03
C LEU A 269 -12.05 24.39 0.89
N ALA A 270 -13.11 23.71 0.50
CA ALA A 270 -13.14 22.28 0.22
C ALA A 270 -12.86 21.98 -1.26
N PRO A 271 -12.28 20.82 -1.60
CA PRO A 271 -12.16 20.34 -2.97
C PRO A 271 -13.50 20.29 -3.72
N ALA A 272 -13.44 20.44 -5.03
CA ALA A 272 -14.58 20.23 -5.92
C ALA A 272 -14.81 18.73 -6.24
N ALA A 273 -15.96 18.43 -6.84
CA ALA A 273 -16.28 17.08 -7.28
C ALA A 273 -15.29 16.54 -8.32
N GLY A 274 -14.76 15.33 -8.07
CA GLY A 274 -13.79 14.66 -8.94
C GLY A 274 -12.34 15.06 -8.70
N GLU A 275 -12.05 16.06 -7.85
CA GLU A 275 -10.67 16.48 -7.57
C GLU A 275 -9.89 15.49 -6.68
N VAL A 276 -10.62 14.69 -5.90
CA VAL A 276 -10.02 13.72 -4.98
C VAL A 276 -10.00 12.33 -5.59
N SER A 277 -8.79 11.85 -5.90
CA SER A 277 -8.54 10.49 -6.37
C SER A 277 -7.52 9.83 -5.47
N THR A 278 -7.86 8.69 -4.90
CA THR A 278 -7.02 8.04 -3.87
C THR A 278 -7.30 6.55 -3.78
N TYR A 279 -6.73 5.86 -2.81
CA TYR A 279 -6.92 4.43 -2.59
C TYR A 279 -7.90 4.18 -1.43
N CYS A 280 -8.74 3.16 -1.58
CA CYS A 280 -9.72 2.81 -0.56
C CYS A 280 -9.10 2.25 0.72
N CYS A 281 -9.97 2.12 1.72
CA CYS A 281 -9.88 1.13 2.77
C CYS A 281 -8.86 1.44 3.88
N SER A 282 -8.44 2.70 4.04
CA SER A 282 -7.61 3.20 5.18
C SER A 282 -6.40 2.33 5.57
N HIS A 283 -5.81 1.59 4.62
CA HIS A 283 -4.56 0.87 4.80
C HIS A 283 -3.43 1.71 4.20
N PHE A 284 -2.43 2.11 5.00
CA PHE A 284 -1.34 2.95 4.52
C PHE A 284 -0.09 2.83 5.39
N VAL A 285 1.06 3.13 4.81
CA VAL A 285 2.29 3.44 5.52
C VAL A 285 2.47 4.96 5.55
N VAL A 286 2.95 5.49 6.67
CA VAL A 286 3.34 6.88 6.80
C VAL A 286 4.61 7.00 7.66
N SER A 287 5.49 7.91 7.29
CA SER A 287 6.68 8.25 8.06
C SER A 287 6.36 9.29 9.14
N ARG A 288 7.13 9.27 10.23
CA ARG A 288 7.05 10.29 11.29
C ARG A 288 7.13 11.70 10.72
N ASP A 289 8.05 11.94 9.79
CA ASP A 289 8.29 13.27 9.24
C ASP A 289 7.03 13.83 8.54
N ARG A 290 6.19 12.97 7.97
CA ARG A 290 4.89 13.36 7.38
C ARG A 290 3.83 13.62 8.44
N VAL A 291 3.80 12.83 9.51
CA VAL A 291 2.88 13.07 10.64
C VAL A 291 3.21 14.41 11.31
N LEU A 292 4.49 14.70 11.55
CA LEU A 292 4.94 15.93 12.22
C LEU A 292 4.74 17.21 11.38
N GLN A 293 4.30 17.12 10.12
CA GLN A 293 3.88 18.29 9.35
C GLN A 293 2.62 18.94 9.95
N ARG A 294 1.88 18.23 10.80
CA ARG A 294 0.75 18.78 11.55
C ARG A 294 1.04 18.72 13.04
N PRO A 295 0.71 19.78 13.81
CA PRO A 295 0.91 19.77 15.25
C PRO A 295 -0.01 18.73 15.92
N LYS A 296 0.36 18.26 17.11
CA LYS A 296 -0.47 17.34 17.93
C LYS A 296 -1.93 17.82 18.05
N SER A 297 -2.12 19.13 18.22
CA SER A 297 -3.44 19.75 18.36
C SER A 297 -4.37 19.50 17.15
N PHE A 298 -3.81 19.27 15.95
CA PHE A 298 -4.60 18.85 14.80
C PHE A 298 -5.21 17.46 15.04
N TYR A 299 -4.41 16.49 15.45
CA TYR A 299 -4.86 15.12 15.72
C TYR A 299 -5.86 15.06 16.87
N ASP A 300 -5.60 15.82 17.95
CA ASP A 300 -6.50 15.91 19.11
C ASP A 300 -7.87 16.48 18.70
N GLN A 301 -7.88 17.55 17.88
CA GLN A 301 -9.12 18.17 17.40
C GLN A 301 -9.86 17.31 16.39
N ALA A 302 -9.14 16.62 15.50
CA ALA A 302 -9.71 15.70 14.53
C ALA A 302 -10.37 14.51 15.25
N LEU A 303 -9.66 13.92 16.23
CA LEU A 303 -10.19 12.83 17.06
C LEU A 303 -11.46 13.30 17.77
N LYS A 304 -11.37 14.42 18.49
CA LYS A 304 -12.50 15.01 19.21
C LYS A 304 -13.69 15.25 18.29
N PHE A 305 -13.49 15.76 17.08
CA PHE A 305 -14.56 16.00 16.12
C PHE A 305 -15.24 14.69 15.67
N LEU A 306 -14.45 13.68 15.32
CA LEU A 306 -14.98 12.41 14.79
C LEU A 306 -15.67 11.57 15.86
N THR A 307 -15.22 11.66 17.10
CA THR A 307 -15.85 10.98 18.25
C THR A 307 -16.94 11.82 18.90
N SER A 308 -17.37 12.93 18.30
CA SER A 308 -18.42 13.79 18.84
C SER A 308 -19.64 13.89 17.91
N PRO A 309 -20.84 14.18 18.47
CA PRO A 309 -22.08 14.24 17.69
C PRO A 309 -22.03 15.25 16.54
N GLU A 310 -21.18 16.26 16.64
CA GLU A 310 -20.93 17.27 15.61
C GLU A 310 -20.55 16.64 14.27
N SER A 311 -19.77 15.56 14.24
CA SER A 311 -19.41 14.92 12.97
C SER A 311 -20.58 14.24 12.25
N TYR A 312 -21.62 13.85 13.00
CA TYR A 312 -22.82 13.20 12.47
C TYR A 312 -23.98 14.17 12.25
N PHE A 313 -24.01 15.32 12.96
CA PHE A 313 -25.08 16.32 12.84
C PHE A 313 -25.13 16.97 11.44
N TYR A 314 -24.02 16.96 10.70
CA TYR A 314 -23.93 17.59 9.38
C TYR A 314 -24.30 16.67 8.21
N LEU A 315 -24.63 15.40 8.45
CA LEU A 315 -25.01 14.47 7.37
C LEU A 315 -26.52 14.60 7.07
N PRO A 316 -26.94 14.86 5.81
CA PRO A 316 -28.36 14.98 5.49
C PRO A 316 -29.08 13.62 5.56
N ALA A 317 -30.18 13.55 6.32
CA ALA A 317 -31.19 12.50 6.13
C ALA A 317 -32.13 12.91 4.98
N PRO A 318 -32.26 12.14 3.88
CA PRO A 318 -32.94 12.61 2.67
C PRO A 318 -34.46 12.87 2.80
N TRP A 319 -35.09 12.63 3.95
CA TRP A 319 -36.56 12.49 4.05
C TRP A 319 -37.24 13.31 5.14
N LEU A 320 -36.55 14.19 5.89
CA LEU A 320 -37.20 14.98 6.96
C LEU A 320 -36.76 16.45 6.93
N VAL A 321 -37.54 17.27 6.23
CA VAL A 321 -37.37 18.73 6.06
C VAL A 321 -37.65 19.50 7.37
N THR A 322 -38.17 18.86 8.41
CA THR A 322 -38.59 19.52 9.64
C THR A 322 -38.26 18.69 10.88
N ARG A 323 -37.02 18.79 11.38
CA ARG A 323 -36.63 18.74 12.81
C ARG A 323 -35.12 18.51 12.93
N GLN A 324 -34.50 19.23 13.86
CA GLN A 324 -33.13 19.08 14.36
C GLN A 324 -32.47 17.73 14.01
N HIS A 325 -31.39 17.79 13.23
CA HIS A 325 -30.58 16.68 12.73
C HIS A 325 -29.94 15.87 13.87
N ARG A 326 -30.69 15.00 14.56
CA ARG A 326 -30.05 13.96 15.37
C ARG A 326 -29.33 13.02 14.39
N ALA A 327 -28.07 12.69 14.68
CA ALA A 327 -27.39 11.55 14.04
C ALA A 327 -28.38 10.39 13.97
N ALA A 328 -28.83 10.01 12.76
CA ALA A 328 -29.81 8.95 12.68
C ALA A 328 -29.12 7.68 13.21
N GLU A 329 -29.86 6.83 13.93
CA GLU A 329 -29.32 5.55 14.40
C GLU A 329 -28.70 4.75 13.23
N HIS A 330 -29.25 4.93 12.03
CA HIS A 330 -28.71 4.38 10.78
C HIS A 330 -27.35 4.95 10.36
N ASP A 331 -27.07 6.24 10.58
CA ASP A 331 -25.79 6.86 10.22
C ASP A 331 -24.67 6.36 11.15
N MET A 332 -24.98 6.26 12.45
CA MET A 332 -24.07 5.71 13.47
C MET A 332 -23.80 4.21 13.22
N LYS A 333 -24.81 3.44 12.80
CA LYS A 333 -24.64 2.05 12.35
C LYS A 333 -23.88 1.95 11.02
N GLY A 334 -24.08 2.92 10.14
CA GLY A 334 -23.53 2.98 8.78
C GLY A 334 -22.07 3.43 8.71
N ARG A 335 -21.54 4.04 9.78
CA ARG A 335 -20.12 4.46 9.90
C ARG A 335 -19.72 5.49 8.83
N LEU A 336 -20.69 6.30 8.39
CA LEU A 336 -20.55 7.15 7.21
C LEU A 336 -19.39 8.14 7.33
N VAL A 337 -19.19 8.75 8.50
CA VAL A 337 -18.12 9.75 8.71
C VAL A 337 -16.75 9.13 8.45
N CYS A 338 -16.44 7.99 9.08
CA CYS A 338 -15.15 7.35 8.91
C CYS A 338 -14.98 6.79 7.49
N GLN A 339 -16.03 6.20 6.92
CA GLN A 339 -16.02 5.74 5.52
C GLN A 339 -15.71 6.86 4.52
N ASN A 340 -16.13 8.10 4.79
CA ASN A 340 -15.80 9.24 3.94
C ASN A 340 -14.41 9.80 4.25
N MET A 341 -13.98 9.78 5.52
CA MET A 341 -12.65 10.21 5.92
C MET A 341 -11.54 9.34 5.33
N MET A 342 -11.80 8.06 5.01
CA MET A 342 -10.78 7.18 4.42
C MET A 342 -10.09 7.80 3.19
N PHE A 343 -10.81 8.64 2.43
CA PHE A 343 -10.32 9.30 1.23
C PHE A 343 -9.50 10.56 1.51
N LEU A 344 -9.33 10.96 2.77
CA LEU A 344 -8.63 12.17 3.18
C LEU A 344 -7.30 11.88 3.89
N TRP A 345 -6.99 10.61 4.19
CA TRP A 345 -5.75 10.25 4.89
C TRP A 345 -4.49 10.80 4.21
N HIS A 346 -4.38 10.66 2.89
CA HIS A 346 -3.22 11.17 2.15
C HIS A 346 -3.09 12.69 2.27
N ILE A 347 -4.21 13.42 2.25
CA ILE A 347 -4.26 14.89 2.41
C ILE A 347 -3.86 15.31 3.83
N ILE A 348 -4.28 14.55 4.84
CA ILE A 348 -3.83 14.73 6.22
C ILE A 348 -2.31 14.65 6.28
N PHE A 349 -1.68 13.77 5.51
CA PHE A 349 -0.22 13.62 5.46
C PHE A 349 0.44 14.38 4.31
N GLY A 350 -0.20 15.43 3.77
CA GLY A 350 0.41 16.38 2.85
C GLY A 350 0.51 15.94 1.39
N GLU A 351 -0.13 14.84 1.01
CA GLU A 351 -0.19 14.42 -0.39
C GLU A 351 -1.19 15.27 -1.22
N PRO A 352 -1.02 15.35 -2.55
CA PRO A 352 -1.96 16.04 -3.43
C PRO A 352 -3.35 15.38 -3.47
N LEU A 353 -4.39 16.15 -3.79
CA LEU A 353 -5.77 15.68 -3.85
C LEU A 353 -5.96 14.44 -4.74
N ALA A 354 -5.28 14.43 -5.89
CA ALA A 354 -5.28 13.32 -6.83
C ALA A 354 -3.94 12.57 -6.80
N LEU A 355 -3.96 11.37 -6.25
CA LEU A 355 -2.83 10.45 -6.31
C LEU A 355 -2.75 9.77 -7.69
N PRO A 356 -1.55 9.53 -8.23
CA PRO A 356 -1.38 8.72 -9.42
C PRO A 356 -1.75 7.25 -9.15
N HIS A 357 -1.91 6.45 -10.21
CA HIS A 357 -1.90 5.00 -10.03
C HIS A 357 -0.51 4.57 -9.53
N ARG A 358 -0.49 3.75 -8.48
CA ARG A 358 0.71 3.20 -7.83
C ARG A 358 1.70 2.58 -8.81
N MET A 359 1.21 1.86 -9.82
CA MET A 359 2.06 1.25 -10.86
C MET A 359 2.80 2.28 -11.73
N TYR A 360 2.31 3.52 -11.80
CA TYR A 360 2.90 4.62 -12.56
C TYR A 360 3.55 5.69 -11.68
N ASP A 361 3.43 5.56 -10.35
CA ASP A 361 4.00 6.54 -9.42
C ASP A 361 5.54 6.40 -9.41
N PRO A 362 6.30 7.42 -9.86
CA PRO A 362 7.75 7.36 -9.86
C PRO A 362 8.35 7.49 -8.45
N SER A 363 7.60 8.02 -7.48
CA SER A 363 8.07 8.23 -6.11
C SER A 363 8.06 6.93 -5.28
N LEU A 364 7.30 5.93 -5.72
CA LEU A 364 7.15 4.68 -4.99
C LEU A 364 8.21 3.63 -5.37
N PRO A 365 8.74 2.89 -4.39
CA PRO A 365 9.64 1.78 -4.66
C PRO A 365 8.92 0.66 -5.43
N LEU A 366 9.69 -0.09 -6.23
CA LEU A 366 9.15 -1.11 -7.14
C LEU A 366 8.28 -2.17 -6.44
N PHE A 367 8.63 -2.59 -5.22
CA PHE A 367 7.85 -3.60 -4.47
C PHE A 367 6.44 -3.11 -4.09
N LEU A 368 6.20 -1.79 -4.11
CA LEU A 368 4.86 -1.24 -3.94
C LEU A 368 4.12 -1.13 -5.26
N LYS A 369 4.75 -1.22 -6.44
CA LYS A 369 4.09 -0.99 -7.73
C LYS A 369 3.19 -2.15 -8.15
N THR A 370 2.01 -2.23 -7.52
CA THR A 370 0.97 -3.20 -7.83
C THR A 370 -0.11 -2.60 -8.72
N ARG A 371 -0.78 -3.45 -9.52
CA ARG A 371 -1.97 -3.08 -10.30
C ARG A 371 -3.21 -3.08 -9.41
N ASN A 372 -4.22 -2.28 -9.80
CA ASN A 372 -5.54 -2.39 -9.20
C ASN A 372 -6.12 -3.80 -9.44
N ILE A 373 -6.75 -4.38 -8.41
CA ILE A 373 -7.37 -5.71 -8.53
C ILE A 373 -8.70 -5.62 -9.28
N ARG A 374 -9.51 -4.59 -8.99
CA ARG A 374 -10.70 -4.29 -9.78
C ARG A 374 -10.27 -3.51 -11.01
N THR A 375 -10.37 -4.14 -12.17
CA THR A 375 -10.11 -3.53 -13.48
C THR A 375 -10.94 -2.25 -13.63
N ALA A 376 -10.26 -1.11 -13.77
CA ALA A 376 -10.56 0.12 -14.53
C ALA A 376 -12.00 0.70 -14.68
N TYR A 377 -13.07 0.04 -14.24
CA TYR A 377 -14.46 0.48 -14.43
C TYR A 377 -14.90 1.57 -13.46
N MET A 378 -14.00 2.14 -12.67
CA MET A 378 -14.29 3.27 -11.76
C MET A 378 -13.47 4.52 -12.06
N ASP A 379 -12.71 4.53 -13.16
CA ASP A 379 -11.98 5.71 -13.64
C ASP A 379 -12.62 6.31 -14.92
N GLU A 380 -13.83 5.88 -15.31
CA GLU A 380 -14.66 6.51 -16.36
C GLU A 380 -15.60 7.58 -15.81
#